data_AF-A0A3D4SZJ0-F1
#
_entry.id   AF-A0A3D4SZJ0-F1
#
_cell.length_a   1.000
_cell.length_b   1.000
_cell.length_c   1.000
_cell.angle_alpha   90.00
_cell.angle_beta   90.00
_cell.angle_gamma   90.00
#
_symmetry.space_group_name_H-M   'P 1'
#
loop_
_entity.id
_entity.type
_entity.pdbx_description
1 polymer ?
#
loop_
_entity_poly.entity_id
_entity_poly.type
_entity_poly.pdbx_seq_one_letter_code
_entity_poly.pdbx_strand_id
1 'polypeptide(L)'
;NGQGGDQGNGQGGDQPQGQARPTTANLPGGSVPANAAARNGEPTGQFNAVWVSPPNGTTYTSEEFGVAVRDAFVNDYLADPSRRVDRTVSATSPTNGQSYTMDCRDQGSYVHCTGGNSANVYIA
;
A
#
# COMPACT_ATOMS: atom_id res chain seq x y z
N ASN A 1 -7.81 -43.69 -21.16
CA ASN A 1 -7.18 -42.36 -21.34
C ASN A 1 -7.34 -41.58 -20.05
N GLY A 2 -6.31 -41.60 -19.22
CA GLY A 2 -6.30 -40.95 -17.90
C GLY A 2 -5.43 -39.69 -17.88
N GLN A 3 -5.30 -39.15 -16.66
CA GLN A 3 -4.54 -37.96 -16.19
C GLN A 3 -5.32 -36.65 -16.34
N GLY A 4 -5.77 -35.93 -15.30
CA GLY A 4 -5.36 -35.86 -13.89
C GLY A 4 -4.38 -34.70 -13.68
N GLY A 5 -4.71 -33.70 -12.86
CA GLY A 5 -3.78 -32.62 -12.49
C GLY A 5 -4.40 -31.40 -11.83
N ASP A 6 -4.65 -31.51 -10.53
CA ASP A 6 -4.73 -30.41 -9.56
C ASP A 6 -3.38 -29.67 -9.49
N GLN A 7 -3.37 -28.36 -9.72
CA GLN A 7 -2.22 -27.45 -9.48
C GLN A 7 -2.81 -26.05 -9.28
N GLY A 8 -2.68 -25.33 -8.19
CA GLY A 8 -1.81 -25.44 -7.02
C GLY A 8 -1.57 -24.00 -6.55
N ASN A 9 -1.77 -23.74 -5.26
CA ASN A 9 -1.40 -22.50 -4.59
C ASN A 9 0.03 -22.06 -4.98
N GLY A 10 0.17 -20.90 -5.61
CA GLY A 10 1.45 -20.26 -5.92
C GLY A 10 1.60 -18.97 -5.12
N GLN A 11 2.09 -19.09 -3.89
CA GLN A 11 2.69 -17.99 -3.14
C GLN A 11 4.05 -17.68 -3.75
N GLY A 12 4.36 -16.40 -3.99
CA GLY A 12 5.73 -15.92 -4.14
C GLY A 12 5.99 -15.08 -5.37
N GLY A 13 6.36 -13.81 -5.11
CA GLY A 13 7.56 -13.19 -5.68
C GLY A 13 7.57 -12.85 -7.17
N ASP A 14 7.91 -11.59 -7.46
CA ASP A 14 8.37 -11.11 -8.76
C ASP A 14 7.28 -10.99 -9.84
N GLN A 15 6.47 -9.92 -9.77
CA GLN A 15 5.74 -9.47 -10.97
C GLN A 15 6.70 -8.68 -11.89
N PRO A 16 6.81 -9.06 -13.18
CA PRO A 16 7.67 -8.39 -14.14
C PRO A 16 7.21 -6.95 -14.40
N GLN A 17 8.18 -6.05 -14.42
CA GLN A 17 8.05 -4.64 -14.78
C GLN A 17 7.47 -4.52 -16.19
N GLY A 18 6.14 -4.35 -16.30
CA GLY A 18 5.45 -4.24 -17.59
C GLY A 18 3.96 -4.63 -17.56
N GLN A 19 3.51 -5.40 -16.57
CA GLN A 19 2.09 -5.68 -16.39
C GLN A 19 1.41 -4.51 -15.66
N ALA A 20 0.29 -4.01 -16.19
CA ALA A 20 -0.54 -3.02 -15.48
C ALA A 20 -1.02 -3.61 -14.14
N ARG A 21 -1.00 -2.80 -13.07
CA ARG A 21 -1.51 -3.22 -11.75
C ARG A 21 -3.01 -3.51 -11.83
N PRO A 22 -3.52 -4.46 -11.02
CA PRO A 22 -4.95 -4.71 -10.91
C PRO A 22 -5.73 -3.44 -10.56
N THR A 23 -6.95 -3.29 -11.10
CA THR A 23 -7.84 -2.18 -10.76
C THR A 23 -8.60 -2.39 -9.45
N THR A 24 -8.37 -3.53 -8.78
CA THR A 24 -8.98 -3.89 -7.49
C THR A 24 -7.91 -4.53 -6.61
N ALA A 25 -7.65 -3.89 -5.47
CA ALA A 25 -6.65 -4.32 -4.50
C ALA A 25 -7.17 -5.45 -3.60
N ASN A 26 -6.32 -6.43 -3.31
CA ASN A 26 -6.60 -7.48 -2.34
C ASN A 26 -6.07 -7.08 -0.95
N LEU A 27 -6.79 -6.18 -0.28
CA LEU A 27 -6.38 -5.60 1.00
C LEU A 27 -6.60 -6.54 2.18
N PRO A 28 -5.84 -6.39 3.29
CA PRO A 28 -6.13 -7.08 4.54
C PRO A 28 -7.55 -6.77 5.04
N GLY A 29 -8.22 -7.80 5.57
CA GLY A 29 -9.57 -7.64 6.15
C GLY A 29 -9.60 -6.61 7.28
N GLY A 30 -10.63 -5.76 7.28
CA GLY A 30 -10.80 -4.72 8.31
C GLY A 30 -9.98 -3.44 8.08
N SER A 31 -9.28 -3.32 6.94
CA SER A 31 -8.61 -2.07 6.56
C SER A 31 -9.61 -0.92 6.43
N VAL A 32 -9.25 0.25 6.94
CA VAL A 32 -10.12 1.44 7.01
C VAL A 32 -9.75 2.43 5.90
N PRO A 33 -10.69 2.89 5.06
CA PRO A 33 -10.40 3.82 3.97
C PRO A 33 -10.02 5.20 4.51
N ALA A 34 -8.84 5.70 4.12
CA ALA A 34 -8.27 6.94 4.64
C ALA A 34 -8.46 8.16 3.72
N ASN A 35 -8.81 7.97 2.44
CA ASN A 35 -9.10 9.08 1.51
C ASN A 35 -10.38 8.87 0.69
N ALA A 36 -10.78 9.91 -0.06
CA ALA A 36 -11.99 9.88 -0.87
C ALA A 36 -11.97 8.76 -1.92
N ALA A 37 -10.83 8.52 -2.57
CA ALA A 37 -10.70 7.45 -3.57
C ALA A 37 -11.00 6.06 -2.98
N ALA A 38 -10.45 5.76 -1.80
CA ALA A 38 -10.74 4.54 -1.08
C ALA A 38 -12.21 4.45 -0.63
N ARG A 39 -12.79 5.55 -0.13
CA ARG A 39 -14.20 5.59 0.33
C ARG A 39 -15.19 5.43 -0.83
N ASN A 40 -14.85 5.94 -2.00
CA ASN A 40 -15.68 5.91 -3.20
C ASN A 40 -15.51 4.61 -4.02
N GLY A 41 -14.56 3.74 -3.66
CA GLY A 41 -14.26 2.53 -4.42
C GLY A 41 -13.66 2.81 -5.80
N GLU A 42 -12.83 3.86 -5.91
CA GLU A 42 -12.13 4.17 -7.15
C GLU A 42 -11.16 3.05 -7.56
N PRO A 43 -10.85 2.89 -8.86
CA PRO A 43 -9.87 1.91 -9.33
C PRO A 43 -8.49 2.06 -8.66
N THR A 44 -7.94 0.96 -8.18
CA THR A 44 -6.76 0.92 -7.29
C THR A 44 -5.46 0.52 -7.99
N GLY A 45 -5.30 0.90 -9.27
CA GLY A 45 -4.12 0.54 -10.06
C GLY A 45 -3.09 1.66 -10.19
N GLN A 46 -3.30 2.78 -9.48
CA GLN A 46 -2.65 4.08 -9.76
C GLN A 46 -2.13 4.78 -8.50
N PHE A 47 -2.03 4.06 -7.39
CA PHE A 47 -1.58 4.53 -6.08
C PHE A 47 -2.43 5.69 -5.52
N ASN A 48 -3.69 5.79 -5.95
CA ASN A 48 -4.55 6.90 -5.55
C ASN A 48 -5.27 6.62 -4.24
N ALA A 49 -5.75 5.40 -4.04
CA ALA A 49 -6.54 5.02 -2.89
C ALA A 49 -5.63 4.58 -1.73
N VAL A 50 -6.00 4.97 -0.52
CA VAL A 50 -5.24 4.63 0.68
C VAL A 50 -6.14 4.10 1.79
N TRP A 51 -5.66 3.08 2.47
CA TRP A 51 -6.25 2.52 3.67
C TRP A 51 -5.22 2.45 4.79
N VAL A 52 -5.71 2.34 6.01
CA VAL A 52 -4.90 2.15 7.21
C VAL A 52 -5.38 0.92 7.99
N SER A 53 -4.52 0.36 8.83
CA SER A 53 -4.93 -0.68 9.77
C SER A 53 -6.05 -0.17 10.68
N PRO A 54 -7.03 -1.03 11.06
CA PRO A 54 -8.04 -0.65 12.03
C PRO A 54 -7.39 -0.28 13.38
N PRO A 55 -8.00 0.62 14.17
CA PRO A 55 -7.49 0.95 15.50
C PRO A 55 -7.41 -0.28 16.39
N ASN A 56 -6.26 -0.50 17.05
CA ASN A 56 -6.08 -1.56 18.04
C ASN A 56 -5.55 -0.95 19.35
N GLY A 57 -6.46 -0.73 20.30
CA GLY A 57 -6.13 -0.04 21.55
C GLY A 57 -5.75 1.43 21.31
N THR A 58 -4.67 1.88 21.94
CA THR A 58 -4.17 3.26 21.81
C THR A 58 -3.21 3.47 20.64
N THR A 59 -2.84 2.39 19.94
CA THR A 59 -1.93 2.44 18.80
C THR A 59 -2.74 2.32 17.53
N TYR A 60 -2.80 3.40 16.76
CA TYR A 60 -3.49 3.41 15.47
C TYR A 60 -2.77 4.36 14.51
N THR A 61 -2.88 4.04 13.22
CA THR A 61 -2.44 4.91 12.13
C THR A 61 -3.58 5.86 11.82
N SER A 62 -3.39 7.17 11.97
CA SER A 62 -4.45 8.12 11.61
C SER A 62 -4.64 8.16 10.09
N GLU A 63 -5.85 8.48 9.65
CA GLU A 63 -6.16 8.58 8.22
C GLU A 63 -5.31 9.64 7.54
N GLU A 64 -5.10 10.79 8.21
CA GLU A 64 -4.27 11.89 7.70
C GLU A 64 -2.81 11.48 7.55
N PHE A 65 -2.28 10.70 8.50
CA PHE A 65 -0.93 10.17 8.38
C PHE A 65 -0.84 9.14 7.24
N GLY A 66 -1.86 8.30 7.05
CA GLY A 66 -1.96 7.39 5.90
C GLY A 66 -1.88 8.14 4.57
N VAL A 67 -2.60 9.26 4.43
CA VAL A 67 -2.53 10.13 3.24
C VAL A 67 -1.13 10.73 3.07
N ALA A 68 -0.51 11.21 4.14
CA ALA A 68 0.85 11.77 4.06
C ALA A 68 1.89 10.73 3.60
N VAL A 69 1.76 9.48 4.05
CA VAL A 69 2.60 8.36 3.59
C VAL A 69 2.37 8.08 2.10
N ARG A 70 1.11 8.07 1.65
CA ARG A 70 0.78 7.92 0.23
C ARG A 70 1.40 9.01 -0.62
N ASP A 71 1.31 10.27 -0.19
CA ASP A 71 1.86 11.39 -0.95
C ASP A 71 3.39 11.33 -1.03
N ALA A 72 4.06 11.00 0.08
CA ALA A 72 5.50 10.76 0.07
C ALA A 72 5.89 9.63 -0.89
N PHE A 73 5.16 8.51 -0.85
CA PHE A 73 5.36 7.39 -1.77
C PHE A 73 5.18 7.77 -3.23
N VAL A 74 4.08 8.42 -3.59
CA VAL A 74 3.81 8.80 -4.97
C VAL A 74 4.85 9.80 -5.46
N ASN A 75 5.21 10.81 -4.67
CA ASN A 75 6.24 11.78 -5.04
C ASN A 75 7.58 11.10 -5.35
N ASP A 76 8.02 10.21 -4.47
CA ASP A 76 9.26 9.49 -4.62
C ASP A 76 9.22 8.49 -5.81
N TYR A 77 8.07 7.83 -6.02
CA TYR A 77 7.80 6.97 -7.19
C TYR A 77 7.84 7.74 -8.51
N LEU A 78 7.32 8.96 -8.52
CA LEU A 78 7.34 9.83 -9.68
C LEU A 78 8.74 10.40 -9.96
N ALA A 79 9.52 10.65 -8.91
CA ALA A 79 10.88 11.18 -9.01
C ALA A 79 11.91 10.12 -9.45
N ASP A 80 11.68 8.84 -9.18
CA ASP A 80 12.57 7.75 -9.58
C ASP A 80 12.36 7.37 -11.07
N PRO A 81 13.37 7.55 -11.95
CA PRO A 81 13.27 7.17 -13.36
C PRO A 81 13.02 5.67 -13.56
N SER A 82 13.47 4.83 -12.63
CA SER A 82 13.28 3.38 -12.67
C SER A 82 11.91 2.93 -12.15
N ARG A 83 11.10 3.87 -11.63
CA ARG A 83 9.73 3.61 -11.15
C ARG A 83 9.67 2.45 -10.17
N ARG A 84 10.66 2.33 -9.25
CA ARG A 84 10.63 1.27 -8.25
C ARG A 84 9.55 1.54 -7.22
N VAL A 85 8.72 0.51 -7.03
CA VAL A 85 7.65 0.48 -6.04
C VAL A 85 8.23 0.17 -4.66
N ASP A 86 9.06 -0.87 -4.57
CA ASP A 86 9.80 -1.19 -3.35
C ASP A 86 10.75 -0.06 -2.98
N ARG A 87 10.50 0.60 -1.85
CA ARG A 87 11.27 1.77 -1.42
C ARG A 87 11.03 2.14 0.05
N THR A 88 11.94 2.94 0.59
CA THR A 88 11.74 3.62 1.87
C THR A 88 11.36 5.08 1.62
N VAL A 89 10.38 5.60 2.37
CA VAL A 89 9.91 6.99 2.26
C VAL A 89 9.93 7.67 3.63
N SER A 90 10.05 8.99 3.62
CA SER A 90 9.90 9.82 4.82
C SER A 90 8.58 10.57 4.76
N ALA A 91 7.69 10.34 5.73
CA ALA A 91 6.37 10.96 5.80
C ALA A 91 6.24 11.82 7.05
N THR A 92 5.82 13.06 6.90
CA THR A 92 5.60 13.98 8.03
C THR A 92 4.17 13.88 8.52
N SER A 93 4.00 13.60 9.81
CA SER A 93 2.70 13.56 10.47
C SER A 93 2.11 14.96 10.60
N PRO A 94 0.90 15.21 10.05
CA PRO A 94 0.23 16.50 10.21
C PRO A 94 -0.14 16.81 11.67
N THR A 95 -0.30 15.78 12.51
CA THR A 95 -0.77 15.93 13.89
C THR A 95 0.28 16.50 14.83
N ASN A 96 1.56 16.17 14.61
CA ASN A 96 2.66 16.56 15.51
C ASN A 96 3.88 17.14 14.79
N GLY A 97 3.87 17.20 13.45
CA GLY A 97 4.98 17.70 12.64
C GLY A 97 6.22 16.80 12.59
N GLN A 98 6.17 15.60 13.18
CA GLN A 98 7.30 14.68 13.20
C GLN A 98 7.35 13.87 11.90
N SER A 99 8.55 13.68 11.36
CA SER A 99 8.78 12.80 10.21
C SER A 99 9.06 11.37 10.67
N TYR A 100 8.43 10.42 9.99
CA TYR A 100 8.58 8.99 10.24
C TYR A 100 9.06 8.29 8.97
N THR A 101 9.99 7.35 9.13
CA THR A 101 10.45 6.48 8.06
C THR A 101 9.49 5.31 7.90
N MET A 102 9.08 5.05 6.65
CA MET A 102 8.20 3.95 6.26
C MET A 102 8.88 3.10 5.19
N ASP A 103 8.91 1.78 5.37
CA ASP A 103 9.32 0.80 4.36
C ASP A 103 8.11 0.33 3.57
N CYS A 104 8.09 0.62 2.27
CA CYS A 104 7.01 0.32 1.35
C CYS A 104 7.39 -0.85 0.44
N ARG A 105 6.56 -1.89 0.46
CA ARG A 105 6.76 -3.14 -0.29
C ARG A 105 5.59 -3.43 -1.21
N ASP A 106 5.89 -3.75 -2.44
CA ASP A 106 4.91 -4.19 -3.42
C ASP A 106 4.32 -5.55 -3.03
N GLN A 107 3.00 -5.63 -2.93
CA GLN A 107 2.22 -6.86 -2.69
C GLN A 107 1.47 -7.31 -3.96
N GLY A 108 1.86 -6.79 -5.12
CA GLY A 108 1.28 -7.04 -6.44
C GLY A 108 0.03 -6.21 -6.73
N SER A 109 -0.98 -6.27 -5.85
CA SER A 109 -2.25 -5.53 -6.01
C SER A 109 -2.35 -4.24 -5.19
N TYR A 110 -1.43 -4.05 -4.23
CA TYR A 110 -1.29 -2.84 -3.42
C TYR A 110 0.16 -2.72 -2.93
N VAL A 111 0.51 -1.60 -2.32
CA VAL A 111 1.77 -1.36 -1.62
C VAL A 111 1.50 -1.34 -0.14
N HIS A 112 2.25 -2.13 0.63
CA HIS A 112 2.20 -2.11 2.09
C HIS A 112 3.36 -1.27 2.62
N CYS A 113 3.05 -0.13 3.22
CA CYS A 113 4.02 0.68 3.93
C CYS A 113 3.93 0.43 5.44
N THR A 114 5.04 0.04 6.04
CA THR A 114 5.17 -0.19 7.49
C THR A 114 6.28 0.67 8.08
N GLY A 115 6.10 1.17 9.30
CA GLY A 115 7.13 1.98 9.94
C GLY A 115 6.63 2.85 11.09
N GLY A 116 7.50 3.75 11.54
CA GLY A 116 7.21 4.62 12.70
C GLY A 116 6.79 3.84 13.95
N ASN A 117 5.65 4.24 14.54
CA ASN A 117 5.08 3.65 15.75
C ASN A 117 4.11 2.49 15.46
N SER A 118 4.58 1.46 14.74
CA SER A 118 3.75 0.33 14.26
C SER A 118 2.65 0.74 13.26
N ALA A 119 2.92 1.75 12.45
CA ALA A 119 1.97 2.22 11.44
C ALA A 119 1.87 1.24 10.28
N ASN A 120 0.65 1.03 9.79
CA ASN A 120 0.33 0.17 8.67
C ASN A 120 -0.54 0.95 7.67
N VAL A 121 0.02 1.19 6.49
CA VAL A 121 -0.63 1.94 5.41
C VAL A 121 -0.65 1.07 4.15
N TYR A 122 -1.79 1.05 3.46
CA TYR A 122 -2.00 0.28 2.24
C TYR A 122 -2.35 1.24 1.11
N ILE A 123 -1.53 1.30 0.06
CA ILE A 123 -1.66 2.24 -1.06
C ILE A 123 -1.95 1.45 -2.33
N ALA A 124 -2.98 1.81 -3.07
CA ALA A 124 -3.32 1.15 -4.33
C ALA A 124 -3.89 2.11 -5.38
#